data_AF-A0A9D3A1S2-F1
#
_entry.id   AF-A0A9D3A1S2-F1
#
_cell.length_a   1.000
_cell.length_b   1.000
_cell.length_c   1.000
_cell.angle_alpha   90.00
_cell.angle_beta   90.00
_cell.angle_gamma   90.00
#
_symmetry.space_group_name_H-M   'P 1'
#
loop_
_entity.id
_entity.type
_entity.pdbx_description
1 polymer ?
#
loop_
_entity_poly.entity_id
_entity_poly.type
_entity_poly.pdbx_seq_one_letter_code
_entity_poly.pdbx_strand_id
1 'polypeptide(L)'
;MFGWVRSLDFFFNKAKLRYLGLGLLLAWVYCTWFSHGIFLPGDGRLHETLHLSLLASAVGLLLLVFRPQKRMPLSPRIILVSALAVSITTASFFFLSSVPAIWVASVVGGFASSALWVGWGELFCQIDQDAAEASIPMSLAMFVMAAVADRLLPWPFAGVFSVMLPLISCLMLFLGRGEHPDDYEFPESIEPFSRVLPALVKLALCSMVCSFATGAVVTSFAREELLFGADDFIVFYAMGGVVAGLVSFFAFAHARRVNFSFIYEWAVPLIVFALAARAMDGPLFNTLSAIFACSASLYVEVLFYAIFALVTARRFCLPSETFGIFRAAAQVGFMLGGLLGSWVGSNNINITA
;
A
#
# COMPACT_ATOMS: atom_id res chain seq x y z
N MET A 1 -26.75 1.48 26.99
CA MET A 1 -25.49 1.29 26.25
C MET A 1 -25.81 1.27 24.77
N PHE A 2 -25.42 2.31 24.02
CA PHE A 2 -25.80 2.48 22.61
C PHE A 2 -25.27 1.32 21.75
N GLY A 3 -26.08 0.81 20.80
CA GLY A 3 -25.72 -0.35 19.97
C GLY A 3 -24.41 -0.18 19.21
N TRP A 4 -24.05 1.05 18.86
CA TRP A 4 -22.79 1.37 18.19
C TRP A 4 -21.55 1.18 19.10
N VAL A 5 -21.68 1.37 20.42
CA VAL A 5 -20.60 1.13 21.39
C VAL A 5 -20.29 -0.36 21.54
N ARG A 6 -21.30 -1.24 21.48
CA ARG A 6 -21.06 -2.70 21.47
C ARG A 6 -20.40 -3.17 20.17
N SER A 7 -20.73 -2.55 19.05
CA SER A 7 -20.07 -2.80 17.76
C SER A 7 -18.59 -2.37 17.81
N LEU A 8 -18.31 -1.22 18.42
CA LEU A 8 -16.96 -0.70 18.67
C LEU A 8 -16.13 -1.68 19.54
N ASP A 9 -16.65 -2.09 20.68
CA ASP A 9 -15.94 -3.02 21.59
C ASP A 9 -15.66 -4.36 20.89
N PHE A 10 -16.59 -4.85 20.08
CA PHE A 10 -16.40 -6.08 19.31
C PHE A 10 -15.31 -5.93 18.23
N PHE A 11 -15.29 -4.81 17.51
CA PHE A 11 -14.29 -4.52 16.47
C PHE A 11 -12.87 -4.43 17.05
N PHE A 12 -12.68 -3.65 18.12
CA PHE A 12 -11.36 -3.49 18.74
C PHE A 12 -10.86 -4.76 19.42
N ASN A 13 -11.74 -5.55 20.04
CA ASN A 13 -11.34 -6.83 20.65
C ASN A 13 -10.84 -7.85 19.60
N LYS A 14 -11.31 -7.75 18.35
CA LYS A 14 -10.86 -8.63 17.26
C LYS A 14 -9.57 -8.14 16.59
N ALA A 15 -9.28 -6.85 16.62
CA ALA A 15 -8.05 -6.27 16.07
C ALA A 15 -6.84 -6.54 16.98
N LYS A 16 -6.21 -7.69 16.82
CA LYS A 16 -4.98 -8.04 17.56
C LYS A 16 -3.78 -7.29 16.97
N LEU A 17 -2.92 -6.74 17.83
CA LEU A 17 -1.71 -6.00 17.42
C LEU A 17 -0.90 -6.72 16.34
N ARG A 18 -0.69 -8.04 16.49
CA ARG A 18 0.06 -8.89 15.54
C ARG A 18 -0.47 -8.89 14.10
N TYR A 19 -1.73 -8.54 13.86
CA TYR A 19 -2.29 -8.45 12.50
C TYR A 19 -2.18 -7.07 11.87
N LEU A 20 -1.63 -6.08 12.59
CA LEU A 20 -1.52 -4.69 12.12
C LEU A 20 -0.22 -4.41 11.35
N GLY A 21 0.64 -5.40 11.18
CA GLY A 21 1.95 -5.23 10.55
C GLY A 21 1.89 -4.93 9.04
N LEU A 22 0.74 -5.13 8.38
CA LEU A 22 0.49 -4.61 7.03
C LEU A 22 0.66 -3.08 6.99
N GLY A 23 0.22 -2.39 8.04
CA GLY A 23 0.36 -0.95 8.18
C GLY A 23 1.82 -0.49 8.22
N LEU A 24 2.69 -1.27 8.85
CA LEU A 24 4.13 -1.01 8.89
C LEU A 24 4.79 -1.26 7.53
N LEU A 25 4.32 -2.25 6.76
CA LEU A 25 4.80 -2.49 5.41
C LEU A 25 4.37 -1.39 4.44
N LEU A 26 3.13 -0.90 4.57
CA LEU A 26 2.68 0.33 3.89
C LEU A 26 3.55 1.52 4.30
N ALA A 27 3.79 1.69 5.61
CA ALA A 27 4.59 2.78 6.14
C ALA A 27 6.02 2.76 5.59
N TRP A 28 6.62 1.58 5.44
CA TRP A 28 7.93 1.44 4.82
C TRP A 28 7.98 2.07 3.42
N VAL A 29 7.00 1.77 2.55
CA VAL A 29 6.97 2.38 1.20
C VAL A 29 6.88 3.89 1.30
N TYR A 30 5.89 4.40 2.03
CA TYR A 30 5.66 5.84 2.01
C TYR A 30 6.76 6.62 2.74
N CYS A 31 7.29 6.12 3.86
CA CYS A 31 8.38 6.77 4.57
C CYS A 31 9.70 6.71 3.80
N THR A 32 9.96 5.65 3.02
CA THR A 32 11.19 5.55 2.21
C THR A 32 11.22 6.59 1.09
N TRP A 33 10.11 6.79 0.37
CA TRP A 33 10.11 7.62 -0.86
C TRP A 33 9.39 8.97 -0.74
N PHE A 34 8.58 9.19 0.30
CA PHE A 34 7.80 10.44 0.46
C PHE A 34 8.13 11.22 1.74
N SER A 35 9.11 10.75 2.52
CA SER A 35 9.65 11.43 3.70
C SER A 35 11.12 11.82 3.51
N HIS A 36 11.66 12.66 4.40
CA HIS A 36 13.07 13.09 4.43
C HIS A 36 14.03 12.05 5.00
N GLY A 37 13.53 10.89 5.44
CA GLY A 37 14.32 9.90 6.18
C GLY A 37 15.46 9.28 5.37
N ILE A 38 15.17 8.83 4.15
CA ILE A 38 16.14 8.16 3.26
C ILE A 38 16.65 9.13 2.18
N PHE A 39 15.73 9.78 1.47
CA PHE A 39 16.05 10.74 0.41
C PHE A 39 15.76 12.14 0.92
N LEU A 40 16.76 13.03 0.86
CA LEU A 40 16.58 14.44 1.22
C LEU A 40 15.78 15.19 0.14
N PRO A 41 15.14 16.32 0.46
CA PRO A 41 14.47 17.16 -0.53
C PRO A 41 15.42 17.53 -1.69
N GLY A 42 14.97 17.32 -2.92
CA GLY A 42 15.77 17.58 -4.14
C GLY A 42 16.70 16.44 -4.57
N ASP A 43 16.68 15.28 -3.90
CA ASP A 43 17.46 14.11 -4.34
C ASP A 43 16.88 13.52 -5.64
N GLY A 44 17.60 13.72 -6.75
CA GLY A 44 17.21 13.24 -8.07
C GLY A 44 17.07 11.70 -8.16
N ARG A 45 17.61 10.96 -7.19
CA ARG A 45 17.51 9.48 -7.14
C ARG A 45 16.12 8.99 -6.72
N LEU A 46 15.32 9.83 -6.06
CA LEU A 46 14.04 9.44 -5.46
C LEU A 46 13.08 8.84 -6.49
N HIS A 47 12.87 9.52 -7.62
CA HIS A 47 11.91 9.09 -8.63
C HIS A 47 12.34 7.80 -9.34
N GLU A 48 13.62 7.72 -9.71
CA GLU A 48 14.17 6.54 -10.39
C GLU A 48 14.10 5.29 -9.50
N THR A 49 14.51 5.41 -8.25
CA THR A 49 14.50 4.29 -7.30
C THR A 49 13.08 3.82 -6.98
N LEU A 50 12.13 4.74 -6.86
CA LEU A 50 10.71 4.42 -6.66
C LEU A 50 10.15 3.65 -7.86
N HIS A 51 10.35 4.15 -9.08
CA HIS A 51 9.82 3.50 -10.29
C HIS A 51 10.42 2.11 -10.51
N LEU A 52 11.74 1.96 -10.32
CA LEU A 52 12.40 0.66 -10.42
C LEU A 52 11.90 -0.33 -9.36
N SER A 53 11.72 0.14 -8.11
CA SER A 53 11.19 -0.67 -7.02
C SER A 53 9.75 -1.12 -7.30
N LEU A 54 8.89 -0.21 -7.77
CA LEU A 54 7.49 -0.52 -8.14
C LEU A 54 7.43 -1.51 -9.30
N LEU A 55 8.23 -1.33 -10.35
CA LEU A 55 8.28 -2.24 -11.48
C LEU A 55 8.78 -3.63 -11.06
N ALA A 56 9.87 -3.69 -10.31
CA ALA A 56 10.44 -4.94 -9.82
C ALA A 56 9.48 -5.68 -8.88
N SER A 57 8.81 -4.96 -7.98
CA SER A 57 7.77 -5.53 -7.13
C SER A 57 6.58 -6.04 -7.95
N ALA A 58 6.14 -5.33 -8.99
CA ALA A 58 5.05 -5.78 -9.86
C ALA A 58 5.41 -7.08 -10.60
N VAL A 59 6.64 -7.18 -11.12
CA VAL A 59 7.14 -8.41 -11.73
C VAL A 59 7.22 -9.53 -10.69
N GLY A 60 7.76 -9.27 -9.49
CA GLY A 60 7.83 -10.26 -8.41
C GLY A 60 6.46 -10.78 -7.99
N LEU A 61 5.48 -9.90 -7.88
CA LEU A 61 4.08 -10.25 -7.58
C LEU A 61 3.49 -11.16 -8.66
N LEU A 62 3.69 -10.84 -9.94
CA LEU A 62 3.23 -11.69 -11.05
C LEU A 62 3.95 -13.04 -11.08
N LEU A 63 5.25 -13.10 -10.77
CA LEU A 63 5.97 -14.38 -10.65
C LEU A 63 5.38 -15.25 -9.53
N LEU A 64 5.02 -14.64 -8.39
CA LEU A 64 4.38 -15.35 -7.28
C LEU A 64 2.97 -15.85 -7.61
N VAL A 65 2.25 -15.22 -8.55
CA VAL A 65 0.97 -15.73 -9.07
C VAL A 65 1.17 -17.11 -9.72
N PHE A 66 2.28 -17.35 -10.40
CA PHE A 66 2.54 -18.58 -11.16
C PHE A 66 3.47 -19.56 -10.43
N ARG A 67 3.76 -19.34 -9.14
CA ARG A 67 4.67 -20.19 -8.37
C ARG A 67 4.20 -21.65 -8.29
N PRO A 68 5.11 -22.63 -8.18
CA PRO A 68 4.72 -24.00 -7.86
C PRO A 68 4.12 -24.05 -6.44
N GLN A 69 3.24 -25.04 -6.18
CA GLN A 69 2.62 -25.25 -4.86
C GLN A 69 1.89 -24.02 -4.29
N LYS A 70 1.12 -23.30 -5.13
CA LYS A 70 0.35 -22.10 -4.75
C LYS A 70 -0.60 -22.29 -3.56
N ARG A 71 -1.00 -23.54 -3.28
CA ARG A 71 -1.86 -23.90 -2.15
C ARG A 71 -1.13 -23.90 -0.81
N MET A 72 0.19 -24.01 -0.81
CA MET A 72 0.99 -23.85 0.40
C MET A 72 1.30 -22.37 0.60
N PRO A 73 1.16 -21.83 1.82
CA PRO A 73 1.61 -20.48 2.12
C PRO A 73 3.12 -20.34 1.89
N LEU A 74 3.58 -19.10 1.66
CA LEU A 74 5.00 -18.82 1.52
C LEU A 74 5.77 -19.32 2.72
N SER A 75 6.91 -19.98 2.50
CA SER A 75 7.72 -20.49 3.60
C SER A 75 8.19 -19.33 4.51
N PRO A 76 8.27 -19.55 5.84
CA PRO A 76 8.80 -18.55 6.76
C PRO A 76 10.21 -18.07 6.39
N ARG A 77 11.02 -18.95 5.80
CA ARG A 77 12.37 -18.63 5.32
C ARG A 77 12.36 -17.60 4.19
N ILE A 78 11.48 -17.78 3.19
CA ILE A 78 11.34 -16.82 2.09
C ILE A 78 10.94 -15.45 2.63
N ILE A 79 9.98 -15.42 3.55
CA ILE A 79 9.51 -14.16 4.16
C ILE A 79 10.64 -13.46 4.93
N LEU A 80 11.38 -14.21 5.76
CA LEU A 80 12.49 -13.64 6.53
C LEU A 80 13.59 -13.10 5.61
N VAL A 81 14.00 -13.88 4.61
CA VAL A 81 15.01 -13.47 3.62
C VAL A 81 14.54 -12.23 2.87
N SER A 82 13.27 -12.17 2.48
CA SER A 82 12.69 -11.00 1.83
C SER A 82 12.67 -9.78 2.75
N ALA A 83 12.29 -9.91 4.02
CA ALA A 83 12.29 -8.81 4.98
C ALA A 83 13.71 -8.26 5.22
N LEU A 84 14.68 -9.15 5.37
CA LEU A 84 16.09 -8.79 5.48
C LEU A 84 16.59 -8.10 4.22
N ALA A 85 16.28 -8.65 3.04
CA ALA A 85 16.67 -8.07 1.76
C ALA A 85 16.10 -6.66 1.60
N VAL A 86 14.80 -6.46 1.83
CA VAL A 86 14.15 -5.13 1.77
C VAL A 86 14.82 -4.14 2.72
N SER A 87 15.11 -4.57 3.95
CA SER A 87 15.73 -3.70 4.96
C SER A 87 17.17 -3.35 4.60
N ILE A 88 17.95 -4.33 4.15
CA ILE A 88 19.34 -4.13 3.69
C ILE A 88 19.38 -3.20 2.47
N THR A 89 18.50 -3.41 1.49
CA THR A 89 18.45 -2.53 0.30
C THR A 89 18.01 -1.12 0.68
N THR A 90 17.07 -0.96 1.61
CA THR A 90 16.67 0.36 2.11
C THR A 90 17.81 1.06 2.84
N ALA A 91 18.54 0.33 3.69
CA ALA A 91 19.72 0.84 4.40
C ALA A 91 20.85 1.20 3.42
N SER A 92 20.99 0.46 2.32
CA SER A 92 22.04 0.71 1.33
C SER A 92 21.90 2.09 0.66
N PHE A 93 20.69 2.66 0.58
CA PHE A 93 20.49 3.99 0.00
C PHE A 93 21.23 5.11 0.75
N PHE A 94 21.57 4.92 2.02
CA PHE A 94 22.42 5.85 2.78
C PHE A 94 23.87 5.92 2.27
N PHE A 95 24.39 4.78 1.80
CA PHE A 95 25.82 4.61 1.56
C PHE A 95 26.17 4.52 0.07
N LEU A 96 25.22 4.08 -0.76
CA LEU A 96 25.44 3.92 -2.18
C LEU A 96 25.43 5.28 -2.90
N SER A 97 26.55 5.58 -3.55
CA SER A 97 26.72 6.77 -4.39
C SER A 97 26.73 6.44 -5.89
N SER A 98 26.98 5.18 -6.27
CA SER A 98 26.99 4.77 -7.67
C SER A 98 25.58 4.45 -8.18
N VAL A 99 25.22 5.08 -9.31
CA VAL A 99 23.91 4.90 -9.97
C VAL A 99 23.59 3.42 -10.21
N PRO A 100 24.49 2.57 -10.74
CA PRO A 100 24.17 1.16 -10.96
C PRO A 100 23.86 0.40 -9.68
N ALA A 101 24.58 0.67 -8.58
CA ALA A 101 24.35 -0.02 -7.31
C ALA A 101 22.99 0.37 -6.70
N ILE A 102 22.62 1.65 -6.81
CA ILE A 102 21.32 2.15 -6.36
C ILE A 102 20.19 1.46 -7.13
N TRP A 103 20.30 1.34 -8.45
CA TRP A 103 19.30 0.64 -9.26
C TRP A 103 19.19 -0.84 -8.90
N VAL A 104 20.32 -1.52 -8.68
CA VAL A 104 20.32 -2.91 -8.21
C VAL A 104 19.63 -3.03 -6.85
N ALA A 105 19.92 -2.14 -5.91
CA ALA A 105 19.27 -2.12 -4.60
C ALA A 105 17.75 -1.90 -4.71
N SER A 106 17.30 -0.97 -5.55
CA SER A 106 15.87 -0.74 -5.81
C SER A 106 15.17 -1.96 -6.42
N VAL A 107 15.81 -2.62 -7.39
CA VAL A 107 15.25 -3.81 -8.05
C VAL A 107 15.17 -4.98 -7.06
N VAL A 108 16.25 -5.27 -6.33
CA VAL A 108 16.28 -6.35 -5.34
C VAL A 108 15.26 -6.09 -4.22
N GLY A 109 15.19 -4.87 -3.70
CA GLY A 109 14.23 -4.48 -2.66
C GLY A 109 12.79 -4.58 -3.14
N GLY A 110 12.51 -4.11 -4.37
CA GLY A 110 11.21 -4.26 -5.01
C GLY A 110 10.79 -5.72 -5.14
N PHE A 111 11.63 -6.57 -5.74
CA PHE A 111 11.37 -8.01 -5.84
C PHE A 111 11.16 -8.66 -4.47
N ALA A 112 12.00 -8.38 -3.49
CA ALA A 112 11.88 -8.95 -2.15
C ALA A 112 10.57 -8.53 -1.47
N SER A 113 10.14 -7.28 -1.65
CA SER A 113 8.89 -6.76 -1.07
C SER A 113 7.64 -7.50 -1.56
N SER A 114 7.65 -8.05 -2.79
CA SER A 114 6.52 -8.82 -3.34
C SER A 114 6.13 -10.01 -2.46
N ALA A 115 7.11 -10.70 -1.87
CA ALA A 115 6.87 -11.82 -0.97
C ALA A 115 6.24 -11.36 0.36
N LEU A 116 6.59 -10.17 0.85
CA LEU A 116 5.99 -9.62 2.07
C LEU A 116 4.52 -9.24 1.84
N TRP A 117 4.22 -8.62 0.69
CA TRP A 117 2.84 -8.30 0.30
C TRP A 117 1.98 -9.55 0.20
N VAL A 118 2.46 -10.59 -0.52
CA VAL A 118 1.75 -11.87 -0.63
C VAL A 118 1.66 -12.56 0.74
N GLY A 119 2.70 -12.50 1.57
CA GLY A 119 2.72 -13.11 2.90
C GLY A 119 1.64 -12.56 3.83
N TRP A 120 1.42 -11.23 3.81
CA TRP A 120 0.31 -10.58 4.50
C TRP A 120 -1.05 -10.95 3.92
N GLY A 121 -1.18 -10.94 2.60
CA GLY A 121 -2.41 -11.37 1.93
C GLY A 121 -2.81 -12.81 2.30
N GLU A 122 -1.84 -13.73 2.31
CA GLU A 122 -2.04 -15.11 2.74
C GLU A 122 -2.49 -15.21 4.20
N LEU A 123 -1.89 -14.44 5.10
CA LEU A 123 -2.28 -14.44 6.52
C LEU A 123 -3.71 -13.95 6.72
N PHE A 124 -4.14 -12.89 6.03
CA PHE A 124 -5.52 -12.42 6.12
C PHE A 124 -6.54 -13.42 5.56
N CYS A 125 -6.13 -14.28 4.64
CA CYS A 125 -6.96 -15.38 4.15
C CYS A 125 -6.98 -16.61 5.07
N GLN A 126 -6.11 -16.68 6.08
CA GLN A 126 -6.04 -17.79 7.05
C GLN A 126 -6.85 -17.51 8.31
N ILE A 127 -6.98 -16.24 8.69
CA ILE A 127 -7.72 -15.83 9.89
C ILE A 127 -9.23 -15.71 9.61
N ASP A 128 -10.02 -15.68 10.68
CA ASP A 128 -11.45 -15.44 10.58
C ASP A 128 -11.77 -14.13 9.85
N GLN A 129 -12.79 -14.17 9.00
CA GLN A 129 -13.19 -13.03 8.17
C GLN A 129 -13.44 -11.76 9.01
N ASP A 130 -14.13 -11.88 10.14
CA ASP A 130 -14.39 -10.76 11.05
C ASP A 130 -13.09 -10.16 11.62
N ALA A 131 -12.08 -11.00 11.88
CA ALA A 131 -10.78 -10.56 12.39
C ALA A 131 -9.97 -9.86 11.29
N ALA A 132 -10.05 -10.34 10.04
CA ALA A 132 -9.46 -9.67 8.88
C ALA A 132 -10.12 -8.32 8.61
N GLU A 133 -11.46 -8.26 8.57
CA GLU A 133 -12.22 -7.03 8.35
C GLU A 133 -11.97 -5.97 9.43
N ALA A 134 -11.64 -6.38 10.67
CA ALA A 134 -11.23 -5.47 11.71
C ALA A 134 -9.75 -5.05 11.62
N SER A 135 -8.86 -5.98 11.33
CA SER A 135 -7.41 -5.76 11.37
C SER A 135 -6.90 -4.97 10.16
N ILE A 136 -7.53 -5.11 8.99
CA ILE A 136 -7.08 -4.43 7.76
C ILE A 136 -7.30 -2.91 7.86
N PRO A 137 -8.47 -2.36 8.23
CA PRO A 137 -8.62 -0.92 8.45
C PRO A 137 -7.75 -0.41 9.61
N MET A 138 -7.62 -1.19 10.70
CA MET A 138 -6.74 -0.83 11.82
C MET A 138 -5.27 -0.78 11.44
N SER A 139 -4.86 -1.47 10.37
CA SER A 139 -3.52 -1.34 9.81
C SER A 139 -3.27 0.07 9.26
N LEU A 140 -4.30 0.82 8.84
CA LEU A 140 -4.13 2.25 8.50
C LEU A 140 -3.81 3.11 9.72
N ALA A 141 -4.38 2.80 10.89
CA ALA A 141 -4.01 3.50 12.11
C ALA A 141 -2.53 3.26 12.44
N MET A 142 -2.06 2.02 12.29
CA MET A 142 -0.64 1.68 12.44
C MET A 142 0.24 2.40 11.41
N PHE A 143 -0.21 2.46 10.16
CA PHE A 143 0.45 3.24 9.12
C PHE A 143 0.57 4.73 9.48
N VAL A 144 -0.53 5.38 9.90
CA VAL A 144 -0.54 6.80 10.27
C VAL A 144 0.40 7.04 11.47
N MET A 145 0.36 6.18 12.49
CA MET A 145 1.27 6.28 13.63
C MET A 145 2.74 6.20 13.20
N ALA A 146 3.09 5.26 12.32
CA ALA A 146 4.44 5.13 11.80
C ALA A 146 4.85 6.33 10.93
N ALA A 147 3.98 6.81 10.05
CA ALA A 147 4.23 7.98 9.20
C ALA A 147 4.46 9.27 10.03
N VAL A 148 3.67 9.47 11.09
CA VAL A 148 3.85 10.59 12.02
C VAL A 148 5.15 10.43 12.81
N ALA A 149 5.45 9.21 13.30
CA ALA A 149 6.70 8.95 14.00
C ALA A 149 7.93 9.24 13.13
N ASP A 150 7.92 8.79 11.88
CA ASP A 150 8.99 9.04 10.90
C ASP A 150 9.17 10.55 10.67
N ARG A 151 8.07 11.30 10.50
CA ARG A 151 8.11 12.76 10.29
C ARG A 151 8.64 13.54 11.49
N LEU A 152 8.42 13.05 12.71
CA LEU A 152 8.89 13.68 13.94
C LEU A 152 10.37 13.37 14.23
N LEU A 153 10.92 12.32 13.64
CA LEU A 153 12.32 11.95 13.84
C LEU A 153 13.24 12.83 12.97
N PRO A 154 14.35 13.35 13.54
CA PRO A 154 15.35 14.06 12.76
C PRO A 154 16.14 13.07 11.88
N TRP A 155 16.67 13.57 10.76
CA TRP A 155 17.65 12.80 9.99
C TRP A 155 18.91 12.57 10.84
N PRO A 156 19.52 11.37 10.85
CA PRO A 156 19.23 10.16 10.04
C PRO A 156 18.27 9.16 10.71
N PHE A 157 17.74 9.45 11.89
CA PHE A 157 16.94 8.51 12.68
C PHE A 157 15.62 8.13 12.01
N ALA A 158 14.99 9.05 11.26
CA ALA A 158 13.81 8.74 10.44
C ALA A 158 14.11 7.63 9.41
N GLY A 159 15.23 7.71 8.69
CA GLY A 159 15.58 6.65 7.75
C GLY A 159 15.97 5.33 8.44
N VAL A 160 16.65 5.37 9.59
CA VAL A 160 16.88 4.15 10.41
C VAL A 160 15.56 3.51 10.84
N PHE A 161 14.59 4.32 11.26
CA PHE A 161 13.24 3.86 11.58
C PHE A 161 12.59 3.21 10.35
N SER A 162 12.63 3.85 9.19
CA SER A 162 12.14 3.30 7.92
C SER A 162 12.78 1.95 7.55
N VAL A 163 14.08 1.76 7.81
CA VAL A 163 14.80 0.49 7.58
C VAL A 163 14.29 -0.64 8.50
N MET A 164 13.82 -0.32 9.70
CA MET A 164 13.32 -1.32 10.65
C MET A 164 11.88 -1.76 10.36
N LEU A 165 11.08 -0.93 9.69
CA LEU A 165 9.66 -1.19 9.44
C LEU A 165 9.37 -2.56 8.76
N PRO A 166 10.11 -3.00 7.72
CA PRO A 166 9.90 -4.32 7.11
C PRO A 166 10.21 -5.47 8.08
N LEU A 167 11.22 -5.32 8.94
CA LEU A 167 11.58 -6.35 9.93
C LEU A 167 10.52 -6.47 11.02
N ILE A 168 10.03 -5.34 11.53
CA ILE A 168 8.96 -5.32 12.54
C ILE A 168 7.68 -5.91 11.92
N SER A 169 7.35 -5.53 10.68
CA SER A 169 6.24 -6.12 9.92
C SER A 169 6.39 -7.64 9.79
N CYS A 170 7.59 -8.13 9.42
CA CYS A 170 7.89 -9.56 9.32
C CYS A 170 7.72 -10.29 10.66
N LEU A 171 8.19 -9.70 11.77
CA LEU A 171 8.02 -10.25 13.10
C LEU A 171 6.54 -10.40 13.44
N MET A 172 5.74 -9.36 13.18
CA MET A 172 4.29 -9.40 13.41
C MET A 172 3.60 -10.45 12.55
N LEU A 173 4.03 -10.63 11.29
CA LEU A 173 3.54 -11.68 10.42
C LEU A 173 3.81 -13.08 11.00
N PHE A 174 5.00 -13.33 11.55
CA PHE A 174 5.31 -14.61 12.20
C PHE A 174 4.50 -14.82 13.48
N LEU A 175 4.31 -13.78 14.29
CA LEU A 175 3.43 -13.84 15.47
C LEU A 175 1.96 -14.11 15.10
N GLY A 176 1.53 -13.66 13.92
CA GLY A 176 0.21 -13.96 13.36
C GLY A 176 0.10 -15.41 12.88
N ARG A 177 1.13 -15.92 12.19
CA ARG A 177 1.16 -17.29 11.65
C ARG A 177 1.30 -18.37 12.70
N GLY A 178 1.95 -18.08 13.84
CA GLY A 178 2.15 -19.05 14.91
C GLY A 178 0.85 -19.60 15.55
N GLU A 179 -0.33 -19.08 15.19
CA GLU A 179 -1.63 -19.65 15.60
C GLU A 179 -2.13 -20.76 14.66
N HIS A 180 -1.52 -20.93 13.48
CA HIS A 180 -1.97 -21.88 12.47
C HIS A 180 -1.01 -23.09 12.37
N PRO A 181 -1.54 -24.28 12.00
CA PRO A 181 -0.71 -25.47 11.82
C PRO A 181 0.32 -25.28 10.70
N ASP A 182 1.52 -25.84 10.86
CA ASP A 182 2.59 -25.78 9.85
C ASP A 182 2.19 -26.44 8.51
N ASP A 183 1.25 -27.39 8.55
CA ASP A 183 0.72 -28.12 7.38
C ASP A 183 -0.53 -27.47 6.76
N TYR A 184 -0.78 -26.17 7.03
CA TYR A 184 -1.93 -25.48 6.46
C TYR A 184 -1.85 -25.41 4.92
N GLU A 185 -2.86 -25.95 4.26
CA GLU A 185 -3.06 -25.80 2.82
C GLU A 185 -4.33 -24.98 2.53
N PHE A 186 -4.21 -24.05 1.59
CA PHE A 186 -5.38 -23.36 1.07
C PHE A 186 -6.32 -24.35 0.39
N PRO A 187 -7.64 -24.21 0.62
CA PRO A 187 -8.63 -25.07 -0.01
C PRO A 187 -8.59 -24.92 -1.54
N GLU A 188 -8.91 -26.01 -2.22
CA GLU A 188 -8.97 -26.03 -3.68
C GLU A 188 -10.02 -25.06 -4.22
N SER A 189 -9.70 -24.36 -5.31
CA SER A 189 -10.62 -23.43 -5.95
C SER A 189 -11.75 -24.19 -6.65
N ILE A 190 -12.97 -23.70 -6.47
CA ILE A 190 -14.17 -24.32 -7.07
C ILE A 190 -14.15 -24.18 -8.59
N GLU A 191 -13.63 -23.05 -9.09
CA GLU A 191 -13.53 -22.77 -10.51
C GLU A 191 -12.07 -22.80 -10.98
N PRO A 192 -11.83 -23.18 -12.25
CA PRO A 192 -10.52 -23.04 -12.84
C PRO A 192 -10.15 -21.55 -12.93
N PHE A 193 -8.89 -21.24 -12.61
CA PHE A 193 -8.38 -19.87 -12.60
C PHE A 193 -8.65 -19.09 -13.89
N SER A 194 -8.63 -19.76 -15.05
CA SER A 194 -8.90 -19.16 -16.36
C SER A 194 -10.30 -18.54 -16.49
N ARG A 195 -11.30 -19.03 -15.74
CA ARG A 195 -12.66 -18.45 -15.74
C ARG A 195 -12.76 -17.21 -14.86
N VAL A 196 -12.01 -17.17 -13.77
CA VAL A 196 -12.04 -16.07 -12.79
C VAL A 196 -11.09 -14.94 -13.19
N LEU A 197 -10.04 -15.25 -13.96
CA LEU A 197 -9.01 -14.31 -14.40
C LEU A 197 -9.56 -13.04 -15.08
N PRO A 198 -10.51 -13.08 -16.03
CA PRO A 198 -11.02 -11.86 -16.65
C PRO A 198 -11.68 -10.90 -15.65
N ALA A 199 -12.40 -11.44 -14.66
CA ALA A 199 -13.01 -10.63 -13.60
C ALA A 199 -11.95 -10.02 -12.69
N LEU A 200 -10.91 -10.78 -12.33
CA LEU A 200 -9.78 -10.28 -11.54
C LEU A 200 -9.00 -9.20 -12.28
N VAL A 201 -8.74 -9.39 -13.58
CA VAL A 201 -8.07 -8.39 -14.42
C VAL A 201 -8.91 -7.13 -14.51
N LYS A 202 -10.23 -7.24 -14.68
CA LYS A 202 -11.13 -6.06 -14.68
C LYS A 202 -11.05 -5.27 -13.36
N LEU A 203 -11.04 -5.95 -12.22
CA LEU A 203 -10.89 -5.32 -10.91
C LEU A 203 -9.49 -4.70 -10.73
N ALA A 204 -8.45 -5.41 -11.17
CA ALA A 204 -7.06 -4.95 -11.11
C ALA A 204 -6.85 -3.70 -11.99
N LEU A 205 -7.44 -3.65 -13.19
CA LEU A 205 -7.40 -2.46 -14.05
C LEU A 205 -8.06 -1.25 -13.40
N CYS A 206 -9.15 -1.45 -12.67
CA CYS A 206 -9.81 -0.34 -12.01
C CYS A 206 -8.96 0.23 -10.85
N SER A 207 -8.25 -0.64 -10.12
CA SER A 207 -7.23 -0.18 -9.17
C SER A 207 -6.05 0.50 -9.84
N MET A 208 -5.61 -0.02 -10.99
CA MET A 208 -4.55 0.60 -11.77
C MET A 208 -4.95 2.03 -12.12
N VAL A 209 -6.20 2.28 -12.53
CA VAL A 209 -6.72 3.63 -12.79
C VAL A 209 -6.71 4.49 -11.52
N CYS A 210 -7.13 3.96 -10.37
CA CYS A 210 -7.10 4.70 -9.11
C CYS A 210 -5.67 5.07 -8.68
N SER A 211 -4.76 4.12 -8.81
CA SER A 211 -3.34 4.28 -8.46
C SER A 211 -2.66 5.23 -9.45
N PHE A 212 -3.03 5.17 -10.73
CA PHE A 212 -2.59 6.09 -11.78
C PHE A 212 -3.02 7.51 -11.49
N ALA A 213 -4.29 7.75 -11.19
CA ALA A 213 -4.78 9.07 -10.85
C ALA A 213 -4.06 9.63 -9.60
N THR A 214 -3.84 8.78 -8.59
CA THR A 214 -3.07 9.16 -7.40
C THR A 214 -1.64 9.54 -7.76
N GLY A 215 -0.92 8.68 -8.48
CA GLY A 215 0.46 8.95 -8.90
C GLY A 215 0.56 10.23 -9.70
N ALA A 216 -0.37 10.45 -10.64
CA ALA A 216 -0.41 11.66 -11.46
C ALA A 216 -0.64 12.92 -10.62
N VAL A 217 -1.58 12.90 -9.67
CA VAL A 217 -1.81 14.06 -8.80
C VAL A 217 -0.59 14.34 -7.94
N VAL A 218 -0.06 13.32 -7.25
CA VAL A 218 1.04 13.44 -6.27
C VAL A 218 2.32 14.01 -6.89
N THR A 219 2.58 13.77 -8.17
CA THR A 219 3.79 14.27 -8.85
C THR A 219 3.55 15.48 -9.75
N SER A 220 2.32 16.03 -9.78
CA SER A 220 1.94 17.10 -10.73
C SER A 220 2.15 18.55 -10.27
N PHE A 221 2.58 18.78 -9.03
CA PHE A 221 2.80 20.12 -8.49
C PHE A 221 4.09 20.18 -7.68
N ALA A 222 4.73 21.36 -7.69
CA ALA A 222 5.89 21.61 -6.84
C ALA A 222 5.46 21.75 -5.37
N ARG A 223 6.32 21.38 -4.43
CA ARG A 223 6.00 21.39 -2.98
C ARG A 223 5.69 22.79 -2.44
N GLU A 224 6.24 23.80 -3.09
CA GLU A 224 6.02 25.23 -2.82
C GLU A 224 4.64 25.73 -3.24
N GLU A 225 3.92 24.98 -4.08
CA GLU A 225 2.53 25.28 -4.47
C GLU A 225 1.49 24.80 -3.45
N LEU A 226 1.90 24.40 -2.24
CA LEU A 226 1.00 23.88 -1.19
C LEU A 226 0.77 24.93 -0.10
N LEU A 227 -0.46 24.99 0.42
CA LEU A 227 -0.90 26.02 1.38
C LEU A 227 -0.01 26.14 2.62
N PHE A 228 0.56 25.01 3.06
CA PHE A 228 1.39 24.93 4.26
C PHE A 228 2.88 24.76 3.97
N GLY A 229 3.30 24.76 2.70
CA GLY A 229 4.70 24.49 2.31
C GLY A 229 5.25 23.26 3.01
N ALA A 230 4.74 22.07 2.70
CA ALA A 230 5.16 20.86 3.39
C ALA A 230 6.56 20.44 2.95
N ASP A 231 7.50 20.36 3.90
CA ASP A 231 8.86 19.86 3.66
C ASP A 231 8.83 18.45 3.03
N ASP A 232 7.87 17.62 3.46
CA ASP A 232 7.73 16.22 3.07
C ASP A 232 6.30 15.85 2.71
N PHE A 233 6.17 15.03 1.66
CA PHE A 233 4.88 14.61 1.12
C PHE A 233 4.17 13.57 2.02
N ILE A 234 4.90 12.93 2.93
CA ILE A 234 4.39 11.95 3.90
C ILE A 234 3.23 12.49 4.74
N VAL A 235 3.17 13.81 4.98
CA VAL A 235 2.09 14.46 5.74
C VAL A 235 0.75 14.29 5.03
N PHE A 236 0.70 14.37 3.69
CA PHE A 236 -0.54 14.16 2.93
C PHE A 236 -0.98 12.70 2.97
N TYR A 237 -0.04 11.76 2.98
CA TYR A 237 -0.36 10.35 3.20
C TYR A 237 -0.86 10.08 4.62
N ALA A 238 -0.30 10.72 5.64
CA ALA A 238 -0.79 10.60 7.02
C ALA A 238 -2.22 11.17 7.14
N MET A 239 -2.47 12.37 6.62
CA MET A 239 -3.82 12.97 6.59
C MET A 239 -4.80 12.11 5.79
N GLY A 240 -4.38 11.65 4.61
CA GLY A 240 -5.17 10.75 3.78
C GLY A 240 -5.45 9.41 4.46
N GLY A 241 -4.51 8.89 5.24
CA GLY A 241 -4.67 7.68 6.03
C GLY A 241 -5.68 7.84 7.16
N VAL A 242 -5.74 9.01 7.80
CA VAL A 242 -6.79 9.33 8.79
C VAL A 242 -8.16 9.36 8.11
N VAL A 243 -8.30 10.06 6.98
CA VAL A 243 -9.56 10.13 6.23
C VAL A 243 -9.98 8.74 5.74
N ALA A 244 -9.07 8.00 5.10
CA ALA A 244 -9.31 6.65 4.62
C ALA A 244 -9.69 5.70 5.77
N GLY A 245 -8.98 5.78 6.91
CA GLY A 245 -9.27 4.98 8.10
C GLY A 245 -10.66 5.26 8.66
N LEU A 246 -11.07 6.53 8.73
CA LEU A 246 -12.43 6.91 9.13
C LEU A 246 -13.48 6.38 8.15
N VAL A 247 -13.29 6.58 6.85
CA VAL A 247 -14.24 6.10 5.82
C VAL A 247 -14.35 4.58 5.84
N SER A 248 -13.21 3.87 5.89
CA SER A 248 -13.18 2.41 6.02
C SER A 248 -13.87 1.97 7.31
N PHE A 249 -13.61 2.63 8.44
CA PHE A 249 -14.28 2.31 9.70
C PHE A 249 -15.80 2.43 9.59
N PHE A 250 -16.32 3.53 9.03
CA PHE A 250 -17.76 3.71 8.80
C PHE A 250 -18.32 2.66 7.84
N ALA A 251 -17.57 2.33 6.79
CA ALA A 251 -17.92 1.30 5.83
C ALA A 251 -18.09 -0.07 6.51
N PHE A 252 -17.09 -0.55 7.25
CA PHE A 252 -17.15 -1.86 7.90
C PHE A 252 -18.12 -1.90 9.09
N ALA A 253 -18.30 -0.79 9.82
CA ALA A 253 -19.24 -0.74 10.93
C ALA A 253 -20.72 -0.78 10.50
N HIS A 254 -21.05 -0.32 9.28
CA HIS A 254 -22.43 -0.29 8.76
C HIS A 254 -22.70 -1.27 7.61
N ALA A 255 -21.69 -1.73 6.88
CA ALA A 255 -21.88 -2.67 5.78
C ALA A 255 -22.08 -4.08 6.32
N ARG A 256 -23.32 -4.57 6.29
CA ARG A 256 -23.66 -5.97 6.64
C ARG A 256 -23.08 -6.98 5.64
N ARG A 257 -22.67 -6.53 4.44
CA ARG A 257 -21.92 -7.24 3.38
C ARG A 257 -21.19 -6.22 2.50
N VAL A 258 -19.86 -6.30 2.37
CA VAL A 258 -19.09 -5.42 1.47
C VAL A 258 -19.43 -5.77 0.02
N ASN A 259 -20.07 -4.85 -0.69
CA ASN A 259 -20.35 -4.98 -2.12
C ASN A 259 -19.24 -4.28 -2.93
N PHE A 260 -18.85 -4.84 -4.08
CA PHE A 260 -17.88 -4.20 -4.98
C PHE A 260 -18.33 -2.81 -5.44
N SER A 261 -19.64 -2.57 -5.58
CA SER A 261 -20.18 -1.24 -5.89
C SER A 261 -19.84 -0.21 -4.81
N PHE A 262 -19.90 -0.61 -3.53
CA PHE A 262 -19.63 0.26 -2.39
C PHE A 262 -18.19 0.79 -2.37
N ILE A 263 -17.26 0.03 -2.95
CA ILE A 263 -15.82 0.36 -2.99
C ILE A 263 -15.57 1.50 -3.98
N TYR A 264 -16.20 1.42 -5.15
CA TYR A 264 -16.13 2.48 -6.16
C TYR A 264 -17.00 3.68 -5.79
N GLU A 265 -18.11 3.50 -5.08
CA GLU A 265 -18.98 4.57 -4.62
C GLU A 265 -18.25 5.63 -3.77
N TRP A 266 -17.19 5.25 -3.07
CA TRP A 266 -16.39 6.18 -2.27
C TRP A 266 -15.02 6.50 -2.87
N ALA A 267 -14.35 5.53 -3.51
CA ALA A 267 -13.04 5.78 -4.12
C ALA A 267 -13.13 6.71 -5.34
N VAL A 268 -14.16 6.56 -6.19
CA VAL A 268 -14.31 7.34 -7.42
C VAL A 268 -14.55 8.83 -7.12
N PRO A 269 -15.48 9.22 -6.22
CA PRO A 269 -15.64 10.63 -5.87
C PRO A 269 -14.37 11.26 -5.31
N LEU A 270 -13.61 10.56 -4.46
CA LEU A 270 -12.34 11.08 -3.93
C LEU A 270 -11.35 11.37 -5.06
N ILE A 271 -11.22 10.47 -6.04
CA ILE A 271 -10.35 10.69 -7.21
C ILE A 271 -10.86 11.83 -8.08
N VAL A 272 -12.16 11.90 -8.35
CA VAL A 272 -12.76 12.97 -9.14
C VAL A 272 -12.56 14.32 -8.46
N PHE A 273 -12.77 14.41 -7.15
CA PHE A 273 -12.50 15.62 -6.38
C PHE A 273 -11.01 15.96 -6.35
N ALA A 274 -10.12 14.97 -6.27
CA ALA A 274 -8.69 15.20 -6.37
C ALA A 274 -8.30 15.83 -7.72
N LEU A 275 -8.79 15.26 -8.83
CA LEU A 275 -8.51 15.76 -10.18
C LEU A 275 -9.17 17.13 -10.44
N ALA A 276 -10.42 17.33 -9.99
CA ALA A 276 -11.12 18.60 -10.11
C ALA A 276 -10.43 19.71 -9.30
N ALA A 277 -10.02 19.41 -8.06
CA ALA A 277 -9.22 20.32 -7.25
C ALA A 277 -7.88 20.64 -7.94
N ARG A 278 -7.22 19.64 -8.52
CA ARG A 278 -5.98 19.88 -9.29
C ARG A 278 -6.20 20.82 -10.47
N ALA A 279 -7.33 20.72 -11.16
CA ALA A 279 -7.65 21.53 -12.33
C ALA A 279 -7.99 22.99 -12.00
N MET A 280 -8.49 23.27 -10.79
CA MET A 280 -8.77 24.64 -10.35
C MET A 280 -7.50 25.43 -10.02
N ASP A 281 -6.42 24.71 -9.67
CA ASP A 281 -5.08 25.21 -9.39
C ASP A 281 -4.99 26.21 -8.22
N GLY A 282 -3.82 26.29 -7.59
CA GLY A 282 -3.54 27.18 -6.46
C GLY A 282 -3.45 26.50 -5.10
N PRO A 283 -2.90 27.19 -4.07
CA PRO A 283 -2.32 26.50 -2.90
C PRO A 283 -3.29 25.66 -2.08
N LEU A 284 -4.51 26.16 -1.89
CA LEU A 284 -5.57 25.44 -1.19
C LEU A 284 -6.04 24.22 -2.00
N PHE A 285 -6.27 24.40 -3.30
CA PHE A 285 -6.80 23.34 -4.15
C PHE A 285 -5.77 22.25 -4.43
N ASN A 286 -4.49 22.59 -4.57
CA ASN A 286 -3.40 21.60 -4.66
C ASN A 286 -3.27 20.79 -3.37
N THR A 287 -3.41 21.44 -2.21
CA THR A 287 -3.43 20.77 -0.90
C THR A 287 -4.61 19.79 -0.78
N LEU A 288 -5.82 20.24 -1.14
CA LEU A 288 -7.02 19.39 -1.13
C LEU A 288 -6.89 18.23 -2.13
N SER A 289 -6.34 18.50 -3.31
CA SER A 289 -6.06 17.49 -4.32
C SER A 289 -5.14 16.39 -3.79
N ALA A 290 -4.04 16.77 -3.15
CA ALA A 290 -3.10 15.84 -2.51
C ALA A 290 -3.79 14.96 -1.45
N ILE A 291 -4.57 15.58 -0.55
CA ILE A 291 -5.29 14.87 0.52
C ILE A 291 -6.28 13.88 -0.07
N PHE A 292 -7.11 14.30 -1.04
CA PHE A 292 -8.10 13.42 -1.65
C PHE A 292 -7.47 12.27 -2.42
N ALA A 293 -6.40 12.52 -3.18
CA ALA A 293 -5.65 11.48 -3.88
C ALA A 293 -5.04 10.46 -2.91
N CYS A 294 -4.35 10.93 -1.85
CA CYS A 294 -3.76 10.05 -0.84
C CYS A 294 -4.84 9.25 -0.09
N SER A 295 -5.97 9.89 0.25
CA SER A 295 -7.12 9.23 0.88
C SER A 295 -7.67 8.13 -0.02
N ALA A 296 -7.88 8.44 -1.30
CA ALA A 296 -8.38 7.46 -2.26
C ALA A 296 -7.44 6.27 -2.37
N SER A 297 -6.13 6.49 -2.51
CA SER A 297 -5.13 5.42 -2.61
C SER A 297 -5.13 4.50 -1.39
N LEU A 298 -5.10 5.05 -0.17
CA LEU A 298 -5.08 4.24 1.05
C LEU A 298 -6.41 3.55 1.34
N TYR A 299 -7.53 4.21 1.04
CA TYR A 299 -8.86 3.60 1.13
C TYR A 299 -9.00 2.40 0.20
N VAL A 300 -8.53 2.59 -1.03
CA VAL A 300 -8.47 1.57 -2.06
C VAL A 300 -7.65 0.37 -1.58
N GLU A 301 -6.44 0.58 -1.06
CA GLU A 301 -5.60 -0.50 -0.48
C GLU A 301 -6.37 -1.35 0.55
N VAL A 302 -6.97 -0.72 1.56
CA VAL A 302 -7.69 -1.43 2.64
C VAL A 302 -8.83 -2.27 2.10
N LEU A 303 -9.65 -1.67 1.25
CA LEU A 303 -10.81 -2.37 0.71
C LEU A 303 -10.38 -3.57 -0.13
N PHE A 304 -9.28 -3.46 -0.87
CA PHE A 304 -8.79 -4.57 -1.67
C PHE A 304 -8.32 -5.75 -0.84
N TYR A 305 -7.57 -5.51 0.24
CA TYR A 305 -7.23 -6.59 1.17
C TYR A 305 -8.48 -7.27 1.75
N ALA A 306 -9.50 -6.50 2.10
CA ALA A 306 -10.74 -7.04 2.65
C ALA A 306 -11.57 -7.84 1.63
N ILE A 307 -11.72 -7.32 0.41
CA ILE A 307 -12.39 -8.04 -0.69
C ILE A 307 -11.70 -9.37 -0.96
N PHE A 308 -10.37 -9.37 -1.07
CA PHE A 308 -9.68 -10.57 -1.51
C PHE A 308 -9.65 -11.64 -0.43
N ALA A 309 -9.55 -11.26 0.85
CA ALA A 309 -9.83 -12.16 1.95
C ALA A 309 -11.23 -12.81 1.79
N LEU A 310 -12.25 -12.04 1.42
CA LEU A 310 -13.61 -12.54 1.17
C LEU A 310 -13.70 -13.46 -0.07
N VAL A 311 -13.07 -13.08 -1.19
CA VAL A 311 -13.09 -13.86 -2.45
C VAL A 311 -12.37 -15.20 -2.26
N THR A 312 -11.23 -15.20 -1.58
CA THR A 312 -10.50 -16.42 -1.23
C THR A 312 -11.28 -17.26 -0.22
N ALA A 313 -11.93 -16.66 0.79
CA ALA A 313 -12.77 -17.40 1.73
C ALA A 313 -13.93 -18.14 1.02
N ARG A 314 -14.45 -17.56 -0.07
CA ARG A 314 -15.44 -18.21 -0.95
C ARG A 314 -14.86 -19.22 -1.94
N ARG A 315 -13.55 -19.47 -1.92
CA ARG A 315 -12.83 -20.46 -2.73
C ARG A 315 -12.90 -20.22 -4.24
N PHE A 316 -13.01 -18.97 -4.67
CA PHE A 316 -12.97 -18.63 -6.10
C PHE A 316 -11.56 -18.63 -6.69
N CYS A 317 -10.56 -18.23 -5.91
CA CYS A 317 -9.16 -18.20 -6.32
C CYS A 317 -8.22 -18.27 -5.12
N LEU A 318 -6.95 -18.61 -5.37
CA LEU A 318 -5.93 -18.67 -4.33
C LEU A 318 -5.43 -17.26 -3.97
N PRO A 319 -5.00 -17.02 -2.71
CA PRO A 319 -4.58 -15.69 -2.27
C PRO A 319 -3.46 -15.10 -3.14
N SER A 320 -2.44 -15.90 -3.47
CA SER A 320 -1.30 -15.44 -4.26
C SER A 320 -1.71 -14.93 -5.65
N GLU A 321 -2.80 -15.47 -6.21
CA GLU A 321 -3.30 -15.10 -7.53
C GLU A 321 -4.05 -13.77 -7.49
N THR A 322 -4.93 -13.60 -6.50
CA THR A 322 -5.71 -12.37 -6.32
C THR A 322 -4.82 -11.22 -5.90
N PHE A 323 -4.00 -11.41 -4.86
CA PHE A 323 -3.10 -10.37 -4.36
C PHE A 323 -2.01 -10.03 -5.38
N GLY A 324 -1.43 -11.02 -6.05
CA GLY A 324 -0.33 -10.81 -6.99
C GLY A 324 -0.74 -9.97 -8.20
N ILE A 325 -1.80 -10.35 -8.91
CA ILE A 325 -2.28 -9.61 -10.10
C ILE A 325 -2.67 -8.19 -9.72
N PHE A 326 -3.43 -8.07 -8.65
CA PHE A 326 -4.01 -6.83 -8.24
C PHE A 326 -2.95 -5.82 -7.79
N ARG A 327 -2.07 -6.23 -6.88
CA ARG A 327 -1.03 -5.36 -6.33
C ARG A 327 -0.02 -4.98 -7.41
N ALA A 328 0.24 -5.88 -8.37
CA ALA A 328 1.08 -5.57 -9.53
C ALA A 328 0.44 -4.47 -10.39
N ALA A 329 -0.86 -4.56 -10.67
CA ALA A 329 -1.58 -3.54 -11.44
C ALA A 329 -1.58 -2.18 -10.73
N ALA A 330 -1.77 -2.16 -9.40
CA ALA A 330 -1.70 -0.94 -8.60
C ALA A 330 -0.32 -0.27 -8.67
N GLN A 331 0.75 -1.05 -8.55
CA GLN A 331 2.13 -0.53 -8.61
C GLN A 331 2.49 0.01 -9.99
N VAL A 332 2.11 -0.69 -11.06
CA VAL A 332 2.28 -0.20 -12.43
C VAL A 332 1.44 1.05 -12.67
N GLY A 333 0.21 1.08 -12.17
CA GLY A 333 -0.67 2.25 -12.24
C GLY A 333 -0.04 3.47 -11.59
N PHE A 334 0.43 3.34 -10.35
CA PHE A 334 1.09 4.43 -9.64
C PHE A 334 2.35 4.92 -10.36
N MET A 335 3.18 4.01 -10.87
CA MET A 335 4.38 4.36 -11.64
C MET A 335 4.04 5.16 -12.91
N LEU A 336 3.10 4.67 -13.72
CA LEU A 336 2.68 5.35 -14.96
C LEU A 336 2.02 6.70 -14.67
N GLY A 337 1.22 6.76 -13.60
CA GLY A 337 0.63 8.00 -13.13
C GLY A 337 1.69 9.01 -12.71
N GLY A 338 2.66 8.58 -11.91
CA GLY A 338 3.79 9.39 -11.45
C GLY A 338 4.59 9.98 -12.61
N LEU A 339 4.85 9.19 -13.65
CA LEU A 339 5.50 9.65 -14.89
C LEU A 339 4.66 10.73 -15.60
N LEU A 340 3.36 10.51 -15.77
CA LEU A 340 2.47 11.51 -16.37
C LEU A 340 2.44 12.81 -15.55
N GLY A 341 2.25 12.71 -14.24
CA GLY A 341 2.21 13.88 -13.36
C GLY A 341 3.48 14.69 -13.42
N SER A 342 4.65 14.02 -13.41
CA SER A 342 5.95 14.70 -13.52
C SER A 342 6.12 15.43 -14.86
N TRP A 343 5.64 14.82 -15.96
CA TRP A 343 5.64 15.44 -17.28
C TRP A 343 4.72 16.67 -17.32
N VAL A 344 3.51 16.58 -16.78
CA VAL A 344 2.57 17.71 -16.67
C VAL A 344 3.17 18.84 -15.82
N GLY A 345 3.73 18.52 -14.65
CA GLY A 345 4.38 19.49 -13.78
C GLY A 345 5.52 20.24 -14.46
N SER A 346 6.39 19.52 -15.18
CA SER A 346 7.51 20.13 -15.92
C SER A 346 7.06 21.07 -17.03
N ASN A 347 5.96 20.76 -17.72
CA ASN A 347 5.44 21.61 -18.80
C ASN A 347 4.70 22.85 -18.29
N ASN A 348 4.03 22.77 -17.14
CA ASN A 348 3.39 23.94 -16.54
C ASN A 348 4.42 25.01 -16.11
N ILE A 349 5.56 24.59 -15.58
CA ILE A 349 6.66 25.49 -15.17
C ILE A 349 7.23 26.26 -16.38
N ASN A 350 7.29 25.63 -17.56
CA ASN A 350 7.83 26.24 -18.78
C ASN A 350 6.87 27.24 -19.47
N ILE A 351 5.59 27.30 -19.08
CA ILE A 351 4.61 28.23 -19.67
C ILE A 351 4.48 29.51 -18.82
N THR A 352 4.84 29.44 -17.54
CA THR A 352 4.77 30.57 -16.60
C THR A 352 6.08 31.33 -16.43
N ALA A 353 7.18 30.85 -17.02
CA ALA A 353 8.47 31.54 -17.11
C ALA A 353 8.60 32.26 -18.45
#